data_AF-A0A3S4HHJ7-F1
#
_entry.id   AF-A0A3S4HHJ7-F1
#
_cell.length_a   1.000
_cell.length_b   1.000
_cell.length_c   1.000
_cell.angle_alpha   90.00
_cell.angle_beta   90.00
_cell.angle_gamma   90.00
#
_symmetry.space_group_name_H-M   'P 1'
#
loop_
_entity.id
_entity.type
_entity.pdbx_description
1 polymer ?
#
loop_
_entity_poly.entity_id
_entity_poly.type
_entity_poly.pdbx_seq_one_letter_code
_entity_poly.pdbx_strand_id
1 'polypeptide(L)'
;MFTDTINKCAANAARIVKLAKESPLGFWIGSAMAGAYVGLGIILIFTLGNLVDPSIRPLVMGATFGIALTLVIIAGSELFTGHTMFLTLGVKAGTISP
;
A
#
# COMPACT_ATOMS: atom_id res chain seq x y z
N MET A 1 -19.66 8.09 11.90
CA MET A 1 -18.87 6.85 11.77
C MET A 1 -17.75 6.96 10.74
N PHE A 2 -17.98 7.52 9.54
CA PHE A 2 -16.95 7.59 8.49
C PHE A 2 -16.09 8.88 8.50
N THR A 3 -16.59 9.96 9.09
CA THR A 3 -15.94 11.28 9.08
C THR A 3 -14.51 11.23 9.64
N ASP A 4 -14.31 10.55 10.77
CA ASP A 4 -12.97 10.45 11.39
C ASP A 4 -11.98 9.68 10.50
N THR A 5 -12.44 8.61 9.85
CA THR A 5 -11.62 7.83 8.92
C THR A 5 -11.29 8.64 7.67
N ILE A 6 -12.26 9.38 7.12
CA ILE A 6 -12.05 10.30 5.99
C ILE A 6 -11.00 11.35 6.36
N ASN A 7 -11.12 11.96 7.53
CA ASN A 7 -10.17 12.97 8.01
C ASN A 7 -8.75 12.39 8.21
N LYS A 8 -8.63 11.15 8.72
CA LYS A 8 -7.33 10.45 8.81
C LYS A 8 -6.73 10.19 7.43
N CYS A 9 -7.54 9.78 6.45
CA CYS A 9 -7.10 9.59 5.07
C CYS A 9 -6.60 10.92 4.46
N ALA A 10 -7.35 12.00 4.67
CA ALA A 10 -7.00 13.33 4.20
C ALA A 10 -5.73 13.89 4.86
N ALA A 11 -5.54 13.64 6.16
CA ALA A 11 -4.29 13.97 6.86
C ALA A 11 -3.10 13.16 6.31
N ASN A 12 -3.30 11.87 6.01
CA ASN A 12 -2.27 11.07 5.36
C ASN A 12 -1.93 11.59 3.96
N ALA A 13 -2.92 12.07 3.19
CA ALA A 13 -2.69 12.70 1.89
C ALA A 13 -1.75 13.93 2.00
N ALA A 14 -1.99 14.80 2.98
CA ALA A 14 -1.11 15.95 3.24
C ALA A 14 0.31 15.50 3.63
N ARG A 15 0.44 14.44 4.44
CA ARG A 15 1.74 13.84 4.79
C ARG A 15 2.46 13.32 3.54
N ILE A 16 1.76 12.61 2.64
CA ILE A 16 2.32 12.07 1.39
C ILE A 16 2.84 13.20 0.50
N VAL A 17 2.03 14.25 0.27
CA VAL A 17 2.44 15.40 -0.56
C VAL A 17 3.60 16.16 0.06
N LYS A 18 3.61 16.32 1.38
CA LYS A 18 4.73 16.93 2.12
C LYS A 18 6.01 16.12 1.96
N LEU A 19 5.94 14.80 2.14
CA LEU A 19 7.09 13.90 1.96
C LEU A 19 7.66 13.99 0.53
N ALA A 20 6.78 13.96 -0.48
CA ALA A 20 7.19 14.07 -1.88
C ALA A 20 7.89 15.40 -2.20
N LYS A 21 7.47 16.50 -1.58
CA LYS A 21 8.05 17.85 -1.79
C LYS A 21 9.33 18.08 -1.00
N GLU A 22 9.33 17.72 0.28
CA GLU A 22 10.43 18.05 1.20
C GLU A 22 11.53 16.98 1.23
N SER A 23 11.20 15.72 0.93
CA SER A 23 12.17 14.62 0.86
C SER A 23 11.92 13.71 -0.34
N PRO A 24 12.25 14.16 -1.57
CA PRO A 24 12.05 13.37 -2.78
C PRO A 24 12.74 12.00 -2.70
N LEU A 25 13.96 11.95 -2.15
CA LEU A 25 14.68 10.68 -1.97
C LEU A 25 13.96 9.75 -0.99
N GLY A 26 13.44 10.28 0.12
CA GLY A 26 12.66 9.50 1.08
C GLY A 26 11.37 8.95 0.46
N PHE A 27 10.70 9.75 -0.36
CA PHE A 27 9.52 9.32 -1.11
C PHE A 27 9.84 8.19 -2.12
N TRP A 28 10.94 8.31 -2.86
CA TRP A 28 11.40 7.26 -3.80
C TRP A 28 11.75 5.97 -3.09
N ILE A 29 12.49 6.03 -1.99
CA ILE A 29 12.83 4.86 -1.18
C ILE A 29 11.57 4.23 -0.62
N GLY A 30 10.66 5.01 -0.02
CA GLY A 30 9.39 4.52 0.49
C GLY A 30 8.50 3.87 -0.58
N SER A 31 8.52 4.39 -1.81
CA SER A 31 7.79 3.82 -2.94
C SER A 31 8.43 2.52 -3.44
N ALA A 32 9.77 2.48 -3.52
CA ALA A 32 10.51 1.27 -3.88
C ALA A 32 10.32 0.16 -2.83
N MET A 33 10.30 0.50 -1.55
CA MET A 33 10.00 -0.42 -0.44
C MET A 33 8.61 -1.04 -0.60
N ALA A 34 7.58 -0.24 -0.93
CA ALA A 34 6.23 -0.78 -1.15
C ALA A 34 6.21 -1.82 -2.28
N GLY A 35 6.89 -1.54 -3.38
CA GLY A 35 7.05 -2.49 -4.49
C GLY A 35 7.78 -3.77 -4.06
N ALA A 36 8.88 -3.65 -3.33
CA ALA A 36 9.64 -4.79 -2.82
C ALA A 36 8.82 -5.66 -1.86
N TYR A 37 8.07 -5.04 -0.93
CA TYR A 37 7.21 -5.74 0.03
C TYR A 37 6.10 -6.54 -0.63
N VAL A 38 5.44 -5.95 -1.62
CA VAL A 38 4.45 -6.66 -2.44
C VAL A 38 5.13 -7.77 -3.25
N GLY A 39 6.30 -7.50 -3.82
CA GLY A 39 7.11 -8.47 -4.55
C GLY A 39 7.50 -9.70 -3.71
N LEU A 40 7.85 -9.51 -2.43
CA LEU A 40 8.11 -10.62 -1.50
C LEU A 40 6.87 -11.50 -1.30
N GLY A 41 5.69 -10.88 -1.16
CA GLY A 41 4.42 -11.62 -1.12
C GLY A 41 4.13 -12.38 -2.42
N ILE A 42 4.41 -11.76 -3.58
CA ILE A 42 4.28 -12.43 -4.88
C ILE A 42 5.20 -13.64 -4.99
N ILE A 43 6.48 -13.49 -4.67
CA ILE A 43 7.44 -14.61 -4.68
C ILE A 43 6.92 -15.75 -3.81
N LEU A 44 6.50 -15.46 -2.57
CA LEU A 44 5.96 -16.46 -1.65
C LEU A 44 4.78 -17.23 -2.25
N ILE A 45 3.74 -16.52 -2.73
CA ILE A 45 2.53 -17.20 -3.20
C ILE A 45 2.78 -17.96 -4.50
N PHE A 46 3.65 -17.48 -5.38
CA PHE A 46 3.99 -18.19 -6.61
C PHE A 46 4.84 -19.43 -6.31
N THR A 47 5.77 -19.36 -5.35
CA THR A 47 6.53 -20.53 -4.90
C THR A 47 5.62 -21.60 -4.31
N LEU A 48 4.69 -21.23 -3.40
CA LEU A 48 3.74 -22.18 -2.83
C LEU A 48 2.75 -22.71 -3.88
N GLY A 49 2.22 -21.82 -4.72
CA GLY A 49 1.28 -22.16 -5.80
C GLY A 49 1.86 -23.16 -6.81
N ASN A 50 3.15 -23.09 -7.08
CA ASN A 50 3.83 -24.01 -7.99
C ASN A 50 3.95 -25.44 -7.42
N LEU A 51 3.90 -25.61 -6.09
CA LEU A 51 4.08 -26.90 -5.42
C LEU A 51 2.75 -27.60 -5.09
N VAL A 52 1.62 -26.91 -5.23
CA VAL A 52 0.30 -27.43 -4.90
C VAL A 52 -0.54 -27.72 -6.14
N ASP A 53 -1.53 -28.60 -5.98
CA ASP A 53 -2.49 -28.93 -7.04
C ASP A 53 -3.23 -27.67 -7.55
N PRO A 54 -3.44 -27.53 -8.87
CA PRO A 54 -4.12 -26.37 -9.44
C PRO A 54 -5.48 -26.04 -8.82
N SER A 55 -6.24 -27.05 -8.38
CA SER A 55 -7.56 -26.86 -7.77
C SER A 55 -7.51 -26.12 -6.42
N ILE A 56 -6.39 -26.19 -5.70
CA ILE A 56 -6.23 -25.55 -4.38
C ILE A 56 -5.36 -24.28 -4.41
N ARG A 57 -4.77 -23.94 -5.56
CA ARG A 57 -3.90 -22.74 -5.71
C ARG A 57 -4.58 -21.45 -5.21
N PRO A 58 -5.82 -21.12 -5.59
CA PRO A 58 -6.44 -19.87 -5.12
C PRO A 58 -6.56 -19.80 -3.60
N LEU A 59 -6.85 -20.93 -2.95
CA LEU A 59 -6.96 -21.02 -1.50
C LEU A 59 -5.60 -20.79 -0.83
N VAL A 60 -4.57 -21.54 -1.24
CA VAL A 60 -3.23 -21.46 -0.63
C VAL A 60 -2.56 -20.12 -0.90
N MET A 61 -2.59 -19.66 -2.16
CA MET A 61 -2.00 -18.38 -2.57
C MET A 61 -2.74 -17.21 -1.90
N GLY A 62 -4.07 -17.23 -1.87
CA GLY A 62 -4.86 -16.19 -1.22
C GLY A 62 -4.63 -16.12 0.29
N ALA A 63 -4.61 -17.27 0.97
CA ALA A 63 -4.41 -17.35 2.42
C ALA A 63 -3.02 -16.87 2.86
N THR A 64 -2.02 -16.93 1.99
CA THR A 64 -0.62 -16.56 2.30
C THR A 64 -0.20 -15.21 1.74
N PHE A 65 -1.00 -14.57 0.87
CA PHE A 65 -0.66 -13.26 0.30
C PHE A 65 -0.76 -12.08 1.28
N GLY A 66 -1.41 -12.27 2.44
CA GLY A 66 -1.64 -11.20 3.42
C GLY A 66 -0.37 -10.47 3.89
N ILE A 67 0.79 -11.13 3.82
CA ILE A 67 2.09 -10.51 4.16
C ILE A 67 2.42 -9.29 3.30
N ALA A 68 1.99 -9.26 2.03
CA ALA A 68 2.27 -8.17 1.09
C ALA A 68 1.78 -6.83 1.65
N LEU A 69 0.49 -6.75 1.98
CA LEU A 69 -0.10 -5.50 2.50
C LEU A 69 0.24 -5.27 3.98
N THR A 70 0.50 -6.34 4.75
CA THR A 70 0.95 -6.23 6.15
C THR A 70 2.28 -5.48 6.23
N LEU A 71 3.27 -5.84 5.41
CA LEU A 71 4.53 -5.12 5.33
C LEU A 71 4.32 -3.67 4.89
N VAL A 72 3.50 -3.44 3.86
CA VAL A 72 3.23 -2.08 3.35
C VAL A 72 2.69 -1.16 4.43
N ILE A 73 1.73 -1.62 5.23
CA ILE A 73 1.04 -0.79 6.24
C ILE A 73 1.85 -0.72 7.55
N ILE A 74 2.33 -1.86 8.04
CA ILE A 74 2.93 -1.96 9.39
C ILE A 74 4.41 -1.58 9.39
N ALA A 75 5.19 -2.00 8.39
CA ALA A 75 6.58 -1.56 8.27
C ALA A 75 6.69 -0.11 7.75
N GLY A 76 5.65 0.35 7.04
CA GLY A 76 5.54 1.72 6.53
C GLY A 76 6.21 1.89 5.17
N SER A 77 5.41 2.13 4.14
CA SER A 77 5.87 2.39 2.78
C SER A 77 4.81 3.15 1.97
N GLU A 78 5.19 3.65 0.79
CA GLU A 78 4.31 4.47 -0.05
C GLU A 78 3.77 3.65 -1.24
N LEU A 79 2.55 3.10 -1.09
CA LEU A 79 1.91 2.26 -2.10
C LEU A 79 0.92 3.05 -2.96
N PHE A 80 1.14 3.04 -4.28
CA PHE A 80 0.30 3.72 -5.27
C PHE A 80 -1.20 3.39 -5.15
N THR A 81 -1.56 2.11 -5.03
CA THR A 81 -2.98 1.71 -4.95
C THR A 81 -3.65 2.19 -3.66
N GLY A 82 -2.89 2.49 -2.60
CA GLY A 82 -3.40 3.18 -1.42
C GLY A 82 -3.51 4.70 -1.64
N HIS A 83 -2.57 5.29 -2.37
CA HIS A 83 -2.58 6.72 -2.70
C HIS A 83 -3.81 7.13 -3.51
N THR A 84 -4.30 6.29 -4.42
CA THR A 84 -5.53 6.58 -5.18
C THR A 84 -6.70 6.92 -4.24
N MET A 85 -6.82 6.20 -3.12
CA MET A 85 -7.82 6.49 -2.08
C MET A 85 -7.46 7.70 -1.23
N PHE A 86 -6.25 7.73 -0.65
CA PHE A 86 -5.86 8.78 0.29
C PHE A 86 -5.85 10.17 -0.37
N LEU A 87 -5.21 10.29 -1.54
CA LEU A 87 -5.10 11.57 -2.25
C LEU A 87 -6.47 12.07 -2.72
N THR A 88 -7.36 11.18 -3.19
CA THR A 88 -8.73 11.56 -3.57
C THR A 88 -9.49 12.14 -2.39
N LEU A 89 -9.42 11.48 -1.22
CA LEU A 89 -10.07 11.98 0.00
C LEU A 89 -9.43 13.28 0.49
N GLY A 90 -8.10 13.43 0.35
CA GLY A 90 -7.40 14.67 0.68
C GLY A 90 -7.82 15.85 -0.18
N VAL A 91 -7.98 15.65 -1.49
CA VAL A 91 -8.51 16.69 -2.40
C VAL A 91 -9.95 17.06 -2.02
N LYS A 92 -10.80 16.07 -1.75
CA LYS A 92 -12.21 16.34 -1.38
C LYS A 92 -12.37 16.97 0.01
N ALA A 93 -11.46 16.70 0.93
CA ALA A 93 -11.41 17.32 2.25
C ALA A 93 -10.68 18.68 2.26
N GLY A 94 -10.04 19.08 1.15
CA GLY A 94 -9.30 20.33 1.03
C GLY A 94 -7.94 20.36 1.73
N THR A 95 -7.39 19.20 2.13
CA THR A 95 -6.05 19.13 2.76
C THR A 95 -4.91 19.19 1.76
N ILE A 96 -5.19 18.89 0.49
CA ILE A 96 -4.26 19.01 -0.64
C ILE A 96 -5.01 19.52 -1.88
N SER A 97 -4.27 20.07 -2.85
CA SER A 97 -4.80 20.49 -4.15
C SER A 97 -4.56 19.42 -5.23
N PRO A 98 -5.39 19.38 -6.29
CA PRO A 98 -5.15 18.56 -7.48
C PRO A 98 -3.80 18.83 -8.14
#